data_AF-A0A535TFU3-F1
#
_entry.id   AF-A0A535TFU3-F1
#
_cell.length_a   1.000
_cell.length_b   1.000
_cell.length_c   1.000
_cell.angle_alpha   90.00
_cell.angle_beta   90.00
_cell.angle_gamma   90.00
#
_symmetry.space_group_name_H-M   'P 1'
#
loop_
_entity.id
_entity.type
_entity.pdbx_description
1 polymer ?
#
loop_
_entity_poly.entity_id
_entity_poly.type
_entity_poly.pdbx_seq_one_letter_code
_entity_poly.pdbx_strand_id
1 'polypeptide(L)'
;MAVLETSADVLAEKRKLRKSLFRWDLVFFTVAGIVALDTLGAVSSQGAQAVFWLVVSGITFLIPYGLLTAELGTAFPVEGAVYEWVRLAFGHLAGAVTAVMYWISNPVWLGGTLSVVAIAALDTFWGKPFGGIANTGWLEFLVGFLFIWIAVTWNILSLRQMKWVPNLGAI
;
A
#
# COMPACT_ATOMS: atom_id res chain seq x y z
N MET A 1 -8.13 33.70 -18.03
CA MET A 1 -9.11 32.89 -18.77
C MET A 1 -8.85 31.38 -18.65
N ALA A 2 -7.60 30.89 -18.66
CA ALA A 2 -7.27 29.45 -18.56
C ALA A 2 -7.70 28.72 -17.25
N VAL A 3 -7.86 29.43 -16.13
CA VAL A 3 -8.25 28.84 -14.82
C VAL A 3 -9.74 28.45 -14.78
N LEU A 4 -10.60 29.11 -15.57
CA LEU A 4 -12.04 28.85 -15.57
C LEU A 4 -12.38 27.63 -16.42
N GLU A 5 -11.70 27.42 -17.55
CA GLU A 5 -11.87 26.24 -18.41
C GLU A 5 -11.47 24.95 -17.69
N THR A 6 -10.35 24.96 -16.96
CA THR A 6 -9.91 23.80 -16.15
C THR A 6 -10.93 23.42 -15.09
N SER A 7 -11.64 24.37 -14.48
CA SER A 7 -12.69 24.06 -13.49
C SER A 7 -13.92 23.39 -14.11
N ALA A 8 -14.34 23.83 -15.29
CA ALA A 8 -15.49 23.26 -16.01
C ALA A 8 -15.18 21.86 -16.53
N ASP A 9 -13.97 21.66 -17.06
CA ASP A 9 -13.51 20.37 -17.57
C ASP A 9 -13.32 19.34 -16.44
N VAL A 10 -12.75 19.76 -15.30
CA VAL A 10 -12.63 18.91 -14.10
C VAL A 10 -14.01 18.53 -13.56
N LEU A 11 -14.97 19.44 -13.54
CA LEU A 11 -16.35 19.14 -13.13
C LEU A 11 -17.04 18.16 -14.10
N ALA A 12 -16.79 18.29 -15.41
CA ALA A 12 -17.32 17.38 -16.42
C ALA A 12 -16.74 15.97 -16.29
N GLU A 13 -15.44 15.85 -15.99
CA GLU A 13 -14.78 14.56 -15.68
C GLU A 13 -15.30 13.94 -14.38
N LYS A 14 -15.41 14.71 -13.29
CA LYS A 14 -15.98 14.22 -12.02
C LYS A 14 -17.41 13.69 -12.18
N ARG A 15 -18.19 14.25 -13.11
CA ARG A 15 -19.57 13.79 -13.40
C ARG A 15 -19.61 12.42 -14.10
N LYS A 16 -18.52 12.00 -14.75
CA LYS A 16 -18.38 10.65 -15.33
C LYS A 16 -18.07 9.59 -14.29
N LEU A 17 -17.52 9.97 -13.12
CA LEU A 17 -17.22 9.06 -12.03
C LEU A 17 -18.51 8.60 -11.34
N ARG A 18 -18.94 7.37 -11.61
CA ARG A 18 -20.02 6.75 -10.84
C ARG A 18 -19.51 6.43 -9.44
N LYS A 19 -20.15 7.01 -8.42
CA LYS A 19 -19.96 6.59 -7.02
C LYS A 19 -20.56 5.20 -6.82
N SER A 20 -19.77 4.17 -7.08
CA SER A 20 -20.18 2.77 -6.92
C SER A 20 -19.82 2.17 -5.56
N LEU A 21 -18.98 2.85 -4.77
CA LEU A 21 -18.56 2.38 -3.45
C LEU A 21 -19.59 2.75 -2.39
N PHE A 22 -20.26 1.74 -1.84
CA PHE A 22 -21.12 1.91 -0.67
C PHE A 22 -20.31 1.99 0.62
N ARG A 23 -20.96 2.38 1.73
CA ARG A 23 -20.29 2.59 3.02
C ARG A 23 -19.53 1.35 3.50
N TRP A 24 -20.10 0.16 3.30
CA TRP A 24 -19.47 -1.11 3.67
C TRP A 24 -18.28 -1.44 2.79
N ASP A 25 -18.35 -1.17 1.48
CA ASP A 25 -17.23 -1.35 0.56
C ASP A 25 -16.05 -0.48 0.98
N LEU A 26 -16.31 0.74 1.45
CA LEU A 26 -15.29 1.65 1.96
C LEU A 26 -14.61 1.13 3.23
N VAL A 27 -15.39 0.54 4.15
CA VAL A 27 -14.87 -0.08 5.39
C VAL A 27 -14.00 -1.28 5.04
N PHE A 28 -14.51 -2.21 4.22
CA PHE A 28 -13.74 -3.39 3.82
C PHE A 28 -12.48 -3.02 3.03
N PHE A 29 -12.56 -2.01 2.17
CA PHE A 29 -11.39 -1.48 1.46
C PHE A 29 -10.33 -0.94 2.42
N THR A 30 -10.75 -0.20 3.45
CA THR A 30 -9.84 0.34 4.47
C THR A 30 -9.21 -0.77 5.30
N VAL A 31 -10.00 -1.76 5.72
CA VAL A 31 -9.51 -2.94 6.46
C VAL A 31 -8.52 -3.73 5.61
N ALA A 32 -8.82 -3.98 4.34
CA ALA A 32 -7.92 -4.67 3.42
C ALA A 32 -6.62 -3.88 3.17
N GLY A 33 -6.69 -2.55 3.17
CA GLY A 33 -5.50 -1.70 3.05
C GLY A 33 -4.60 -1.70 4.30
N ILE A 34 -5.17 -1.91 5.48
CA ILE A 34 -4.43 -1.97 6.75
C ILE A 34 -3.87 -3.38 7.01
N VAL A 35 -4.67 -4.41 6.69
CA VAL A 35 -4.33 -5.81 6.96
C VAL A 35 -3.55 -6.39 5.78
N ALA A 36 -2.23 -6.27 5.83
CA ALA A 36 -1.35 -6.85 4.83
C ALA A 36 -0.79 -8.21 5.29
N LEU A 37 -0.77 -9.22 4.41
CA LEU A 37 -0.37 -10.59 4.73
C LEU A 37 1.06 -10.69 5.29
N ASP A 38 1.97 -9.84 4.81
CA ASP A 38 3.35 -9.74 5.31
C ASP A 38 3.39 -9.29 6.78
N THR A 39 2.57 -8.31 7.15
CA THR A 39 2.46 -7.84 8.54
C THR A 39 1.84 -8.89 9.45
N LEU A 40 0.78 -9.58 9.01
CA LEU A 40 0.15 -10.65 9.77
C LEU A 40 1.09 -11.83 10.01
N GLY A 41 1.87 -12.23 8.99
CA GLY A 41 2.88 -13.27 9.12
C GLY A 41 3.91 -12.91 10.19
N ALA A 42 4.48 -11.71 10.12
CA ALA A 42 5.49 -11.24 11.08
C ALA A 42 4.95 -11.08 12.53
N VAL A 43 3.68 -10.69 12.68
CA VAL A 43 3.03 -10.62 14.00
C VAL A 43 2.77 -12.03 14.54
N SER A 44 2.32 -12.97 13.69
CA SER A 44 2.01 -14.35 14.11
C SER A 44 3.23 -15.12 14.62
N SER A 45 4.43 -14.85 14.07
CA SER A 45 5.68 -15.49 14.51
C SER A 45 6.12 -15.08 15.92
N GLN A 46 5.57 -14.01 16.49
CA GLN A 46 5.92 -13.52 17.83
C GLN A 46 5.02 -14.08 18.96
N GLY A 47 4.11 -15.01 18.64
CA GLY A 47 3.30 -15.72 19.64
C GLY A 47 2.26 -14.83 20.33
N ALA A 48 1.83 -15.21 21.55
CA ALA A 48 0.74 -14.55 22.26
C ALA A 48 1.00 -13.07 22.61
N GLN A 49 2.28 -12.68 22.78
CA GLN A 49 2.65 -11.29 23.04
C GLN A 49 2.32 -10.36 21.86
N ALA A 50 2.32 -10.90 20.64
CA ALA A 50 2.00 -10.14 19.44
C ALA A 50 0.55 -9.62 19.46
N VAL A 51 -0.39 -10.40 20.02
CA VAL A 51 -1.79 -9.99 20.18
C VAL A 51 -1.90 -8.83 21.16
N PHE A 52 -1.17 -8.87 22.27
CA PHE A 52 -1.12 -7.77 23.22
C PHE A 52 -0.61 -6.48 22.55
N TRP A 53 0.50 -6.55 21.84
CA TRP A 53 1.04 -5.38 21.13
C TRP A 53 0.14 -4.88 20.02
N LEU A 54 -0.52 -5.77 19.27
CA LEU A 54 -1.49 -5.40 18.24
C LEU A 54 -2.65 -4.59 18.84
N VAL A 55 -3.21 -5.04 19.97
CA VAL A 55 -4.28 -4.30 20.66
C VAL A 55 -3.79 -2.95 21.16
N VAL A 56 -2.60 -2.91 21.76
CA VAL A 56 -1.99 -1.65 22.24
C VAL A 56 -1.78 -0.68 21.09
N SER A 57 -1.19 -1.11 19.96
CA SER A 57 -1.01 -0.28 18.76
C SER A 57 -2.33 0.13 18.12
N GLY A 58 -3.33 -0.74 18.15
CA GLY A 58 -4.68 -0.43 17.69
C GLY A 58 -5.28 0.76 18.44
N ILE A 59 -5.19 0.75 19.78
CA ILE A 59 -5.77 1.80 20.62
C ILE A 59 -4.94 3.08 20.61
N THR A 60 -3.61 2.97 20.63
CA THR A 60 -2.71 4.13 20.80
C THR A 60 -2.29 4.79 19.49
N PHE A 61 -2.29 4.06 18.36
CA PHE A 61 -1.89 4.58 17.06
C PHE A 61 -3.02 4.51 16.04
N LEU A 62 -3.63 3.34 15.82
CA LEU A 62 -4.58 3.15 14.72
C LEU A 62 -5.85 3.98 14.90
N ILE A 63 -6.49 3.92 16.08
CA ILE A 63 -7.71 4.68 16.37
C ILE A 63 -7.47 6.18 16.30
N PRO A 64 -6.47 6.76 17.01
CA PRO A 64 -6.19 8.20 16.92
C PRO A 64 -5.87 8.66 15.50
N TYR A 65 -5.08 7.88 14.75
CA TYR A 65 -4.76 8.18 13.36
C TYR A 65 -6.00 8.13 12.45
N GLY A 66 -6.87 7.13 12.63
CA GLY A 66 -8.14 7.01 11.91
C GLY A 66 -9.07 8.19 12.17
N LEU A 67 -9.16 8.67 13.42
CA LEU A 67 -9.95 9.86 13.77
C LEU A 67 -9.38 11.13 13.12
N LEU A 68 -8.06 11.32 13.19
CA LEU A 68 -7.39 12.49 12.61
C LEU A 68 -7.53 12.52 11.08
N THR A 69 -7.38 11.38 10.41
CA THR A 69 -7.59 11.27 8.96
C THR A 69 -9.06 11.44 8.56
N ALA A 70 -10.01 11.02 9.40
CA ALA A 70 -11.43 11.27 9.17
C ALA A 70 -11.80 12.77 9.29
N GLU A 71 -11.24 13.47 10.28
CA GLU A 71 -11.44 14.92 10.45
C GLU A 71 -10.84 15.69 9.28
N LEU A 72 -9.58 15.42 8.92
CA LEU A 72 -8.92 16.08 7.78
C LEU A 72 -9.58 15.75 6.44
N GLY A 73 -10.00 14.50 6.24
CA GLY A 73 -10.65 14.06 5.01
C GLY A 73 -12.04 14.65 4.79
N THR A 74 -12.75 15.00 5.86
CA THR A 74 -14.04 15.70 5.78
C THR A 74 -13.88 17.22 5.71
N ALA A 75 -12.88 17.79 6.38
CA ALA A 75 -12.58 19.22 6.36
C ALA A 75 -12.02 19.70 5.00
N PHE A 76 -11.18 18.88 4.36
CA PHE A 76 -10.52 19.22 3.09
C PHE A 76 -10.75 18.11 2.04
N PRO A 77 -11.91 18.11 1.34
CA PRO A 77 -12.25 17.09 0.34
C PRO A 77 -11.53 17.35 -1.00
N VAL A 78 -10.20 17.40 -0.96
CA VAL A 78 -9.31 17.59 -2.12
C VAL A 78 -8.71 16.27 -2.58
N GLU A 79 -8.58 16.13 -3.90
CA GLU A 79 -7.94 14.98 -4.56
C GLU A 79 -6.41 15.10 -4.42
N GLY A 80 -5.91 14.83 -3.23
CA GLY A 80 -4.47 14.89 -2.90
C GLY A 80 -4.09 14.30 -1.53
N ALA A 81 -5.08 13.85 -0.75
CA ALA A 81 -4.92 13.20 0.55
C ALA A 81 -3.87 13.91 1.42
N VAL A 82 -2.91 13.16 1.95
CA VAL A 82 -1.91 13.65 2.92
C VAL A 82 -1.00 14.74 2.34
N TYR A 83 -0.70 14.72 1.04
CA TYR A 83 0.12 15.76 0.40
C TYR A 83 -0.53 17.14 0.53
N GLU A 84 -1.80 17.24 0.14
CA GLU A 84 -2.51 18.52 0.18
C GLU A 84 -2.75 18.98 1.62
N TRP A 85 -3.02 18.07 2.56
CA TRP A 85 -3.17 18.46 3.98
C TRP A 85 -1.89 19.09 4.55
N VAL A 86 -0.73 18.48 4.28
CA VAL A 86 0.56 19.00 4.73
C VAL A 86 0.91 20.29 3.99
N ARG A 87 0.62 20.37 2.70
CA ARG A 87 0.83 21.58 1.90
C ARG A 87 0.00 22.76 2.41
N LEU A 88 -1.26 22.52 2.77
CA LEU A 88 -2.15 23.55 3.31
C LEU A 88 -1.69 24.03 4.69
N ALA A 89 -1.16 23.15 5.53
CA ALA A 89 -0.71 23.49 6.88
C ALA A 89 0.69 24.11 6.94
N PHE A 90 1.65 23.59 6.16
CA PHE A 90 3.09 23.89 6.27
C PHE A 90 3.71 24.45 4.98
N GLY A 91 2.92 24.62 3.92
CA GLY A 91 3.37 25.15 2.64
C GLY A 91 3.94 24.10 1.68
N HIS A 92 4.38 24.56 0.52
CA HIS A 92 4.72 23.69 -0.62
C HIS A 92 5.89 22.74 -0.36
N LEU A 93 6.93 23.19 0.35
CA LEU A 93 8.12 22.39 0.64
C LEU A 93 7.77 21.16 1.49
N ALA A 94 7.04 21.36 2.58
CA ALA A 94 6.65 20.28 3.48
C ALA A 94 5.74 19.27 2.78
N GLY A 95 4.78 19.74 1.98
CA GLY A 95 3.98 18.86 1.13
C GLY A 95 4.85 18.03 0.20
N ALA A 96 5.79 18.65 -0.52
CA ALA A 96 6.69 17.96 -1.44
C ALA A 96 7.51 16.86 -0.74
N VAL A 97 8.04 17.15 0.46
CA VAL A 97 8.74 16.15 1.28
C VAL A 97 7.83 14.97 1.62
N THR A 98 6.59 15.23 2.06
CA THR A 98 5.62 14.17 2.35
C THR A 98 5.30 13.32 1.12
N ALA A 99 5.11 13.93 -0.05
CA ALA A 99 4.87 13.20 -1.29
C ALA A 99 6.08 12.33 -1.68
N VAL A 100 7.31 12.84 -1.52
CA VAL A 100 8.52 12.06 -1.79
C VAL A 100 8.65 10.89 -0.81
N MET A 101 8.41 11.10 0.48
CA MET A 101 8.42 10.03 1.47
C MET A 101 7.37 8.95 1.18
N TYR A 102 6.15 9.36 0.82
CA TYR A 102 5.10 8.45 0.40
C TYR A 102 5.49 7.66 -0.85
N TRP A 103 6.09 8.34 -1.83
CA TRP A 103 6.58 7.70 -3.04
C TRP A 103 7.68 6.68 -2.74
N ILE A 104 8.67 7.00 -1.90
CA ILE A 104 9.75 6.07 -1.51
C ILE A 104 9.22 4.85 -0.75
N SER A 105 8.18 5.04 0.08
CA SER A 105 7.57 3.95 0.84
C SER A 105 7.10 2.81 -0.06
N ASN A 106 6.57 3.11 -1.26
CA ASN A 106 6.00 2.09 -2.15
C ASN A 106 7.07 1.13 -2.73
N PRO A 107 8.16 1.60 -3.39
CA PRO A 107 9.26 0.73 -3.80
C PRO A 107 9.97 0.03 -2.65
N VAL A 108 10.11 0.69 -1.49
CA VAL A 108 10.73 0.07 -0.30
C VAL A 108 9.87 -1.08 0.22
N TRP A 109 8.56 -0.92 0.21
CA TRP A 109 7.64 -2.00 0.60
C TRP A 109 7.70 -3.19 -0.39
N LEU A 110 7.68 -2.90 -1.69
CA LEU A 110 7.77 -3.93 -2.73
C LEU A 110 9.11 -4.67 -2.73
N GLY A 111 10.23 -3.92 -2.72
CA GLY A 111 11.58 -4.48 -2.74
C GLY A 111 12.07 -4.99 -1.40
N GLY A 112 11.48 -4.52 -0.30
CA GLY A 112 11.82 -4.91 1.06
C GLY A 112 10.95 -6.06 1.54
N THR A 113 9.85 -5.74 2.25
CA THR A 113 9.07 -6.76 2.98
C THR A 113 8.44 -7.79 2.06
N LEU A 114 7.85 -7.37 0.93
CA LEU A 114 7.20 -8.31 0.00
C LEU A 114 8.20 -9.26 -0.65
N SER A 115 9.37 -8.78 -1.03
CA SER A 115 10.43 -9.63 -1.61
C SER A 115 10.99 -10.63 -0.59
N VAL A 116 11.21 -10.19 0.66
CA VAL A 116 11.66 -11.10 1.73
C VAL A 116 10.60 -12.15 2.05
N VAL A 117 9.32 -11.77 2.13
CA VAL A 117 8.22 -12.71 2.38
C VAL A 117 8.07 -13.71 1.24
N ALA A 118 8.26 -13.28 -0.01
CA ALA A 118 8.25 -14.19 -1.16
C ALA A 118 9.38 -15.24 -1.08
N ILE A 119 10.60 -14.82 -0.73
CA ILE A 119 11.73 -15.75 -0.54
C ILE A 119 11.45 -16.72 0.61
N ALA A 120 11.00 -16.21 1.77
CA ALA A 120 10.67 -17.04 2.93
C ALA A 120 9.54 -18.05 2.65
N ALA A 121 8.55 -17.66 1.85
CA ALA A 121 7.48 -18.56 1.42
C ALA A 121 8.01 -19.69 0.52
N LEU A 122 8.92 -19.38 -0.41
CA LEU A 122 9.55 -20.38 -1.27
C LEU A 122 10.43 -21.36 -0.47
N ASP A 123 11.22 -20.86 0.49
CA ASP A 123 12.01 -21.68 1.41
C ASP A 123 11.13 -22.67 2.19
N THR A 124 10.00 -22.18 2.69
CA THR A 124 9.05 -22.98 3.48
C THR A 124 8.38 -24.05 2.60
N PHE A 125 7.98 -23.71 1.38
CA PHE A 125 7.24 -24.61 0.49
C PHE A 125 8.13 -25.71 -0.12
N TRP A 126 9.39 -25.40 -0.46
CA TRP A 126 10.32 -26.37 -1.05
C TRP A 126 11.15 -27.16 -0.01
N GLY A 127 11.01 -26.86 1.29
CA GLY A 127 11.55 -27.68 2.38
C GLY A 127 13.07 -27.73 2.49
N LYS A 128 13.79 -26.96 1.65
CA LYS A 128 15.20 -26.65 1.80
C LYS A 128 15.30 -25.13 1.83
N PRO A 129 15.90 -24.52 2.87
CA PRO A 129 16.30 -23.14 2.74
C PRO A 129 17.19 -23.07 1.50
N PHE A 130 17.04 -22.03 0.69
CA PHE A 130 18.02 -21.63 -0.31
C PHE A 130 19.31 -21.15 0.40
N GLY A 131 19.83 -21.96 1.33
CA GLY A 131 21.10 -21.85 2.06
C GLY A 131 21.52 -20.41 2.32
N GLY A 132 20.85 -19.79 3.29
CA GLY A 132 21.07 -18.38 3.65
C GLY A 132 22.53 -18.01 3.68
N ILE A 133 22.86 -16.87 3.05
CA ILE A 133 24.11 -16.06 3.00
C ILE A 133 25.44 -16.80 2.75
N ALA A 134 25.67 -18.01 3.27
CA ALA A 134 26.95 -18.70 3.26
C ALA A 134 27.22 -19.54 1.99
N ASN A 135 26.21 -19.99 1.24
CA ASN A 135 26.43 -20.80 0.01
C ASN A 135 25.49 -20.48 -1.17
N THR A 136 24.29 -19.93 -0.94
CA THR A 136 23.28 -19.68 -2.01
C THR A 136 22.64 -18.29 -1.97
N GLY A 137 23.24 -17.31 -1.27
CA GLY A 137 22.72 -15.93 -1.23
C GLY A 137 22.55 -15.26 -2.61
N TRP A 138 23.25 -15.74 -3.64
CA TRP A 138 23.04 -15.27 -5.02
C TRP A 138 21.71 -15.76 -5.62
N LEU A 139 21.20 -16.94 -5.22
CA LEU A 139 19.88 -17.44 -5.64
C LEU A 139 18.77 -16.63 -4.99
N GLU A 140 18.88 -16.32 -3.69
CA GLU A 140 17.95 -15.44 -2.99
C GLU A 140 17.90 -14.06 -3.64
N PHE A 141 19.07 -13.52 -4.01
CA PHE A 141 19.16 -12.26 -4.75
C PHE A 141 18.49 -12.35 -6.13
N LEU A 142 18.71 -13.44 -6.89
CA LEU A 142 18.06 -13.62 -8.19
C LEU A 142 16.53 -13.77 -8.07
N VAL A 143 16.06 -14.51 -7.06
CA VAL A 143 14.62 -14.68 -6.81
C VAL A 143 13.98 -13.34 -6.45
N GLY A 144 14.59 -12.58 -5.54
CA GLY A 144 14.13 -11.22 -5.20
C GLY A 144 14.17 -10.28 -6.40
N PHE A 145 15.24 -10.30 -7.19
CA PHE A 145 15.36 -9.52 -8.41
C PHE A 145 14.26 -9.85 -9.43
N LEU A 146 14.04 -11.15 -9.70
CA LEU A 146 12.99 -11.60 -10.61
C LEU A 146 11.59 -11.21 -10.08
N PHE A 147 11.34 -11.36 -8.78
CA PHE A 147 10.08 -10.96 -8.16
C PHE A 147 9.79 -9.47 -8.36
N ILE A 148 10.76 -8.60 -8.08
CA ILE A 148 10.64 -7.15 -8.27
C ILE A 148 10.38 -6.83 -9.74
N TRP A 149 11.15 -7.41 -10.66
CA TRP A 149 10.98 -7.11 -12.09
C TRP A 149 9.65 -7.60 -12.63
N ILE A 150 9.19 -8.78 -12.21
CA ILE A 150 7.85 -9.29 -12.54
C ILE A 150 6.78 -8.32 -12.04
N ALA A 151 6.86 -7.88 -10.78
CA ALA A 151 5.93 -6.90 -10.21
C ALA A 151 5.96 -5.55 -10.96
N VAL A 152 7.14 -5.07 -11.35
CA VAL A 152 7.30 -3.84 -12.15
C VAL A 152 6.68 -4.00 -13.54
N THR A 153 6.96 -5.10 -14.25
CA THR A 153 6.31 -5.36 -15.55
C THR A 153 4.80 -5.47 -15.43
N TRP A 154 4.30 -6.09 -14.36
CA TRP A 154 2.87 -6.08 -14.06
C TRP A 154 2.36 -4.67 -13.76
N ASN A 155 3.10 -3.81 -13.08
CA ASN A 155 2.64 -2.44 -12.86
C ASN A 155 2.60 -1.59 -14.14
N ILE A 156 3.44 -1.89 -15.14
CA ILE A 156 3.52 -1.15 -16.41
C ILE A 156 2.48 -1.66 -17.44
N LEU A 157 2.10 -2.94 -17.36
CA LEU A 157 1.10 -3.52 -18.25
C LEU A 157 -0.31 -2.97 -17.91
N SER A 158 -1.09 -2.65 -18.94
CA SER A 158 -2.43 -2.08 -18.79
C SER A 158 -3.37 -2.98 -17.97
N LEU A 159 -4.17 -2.39 -17.08
CA LEU A 159 -5.28 -3.02 -16.33
C LEU A 159 -6.25 -3.82 -17.23
N ARG A 160 -6.23 -3.58 -18.56
CA ARG A 160 -7.00 -4.34 -19.54
C ARG A 160 -6.54 -5.80 -19.68
N GLN A 161 -5.24 -6.07 -19.53
CA GLN A 161 -4.65 -7.42 -19.55
C GLN A 161 -4.62 -8.09 -18.17
N MET A 162 -4.67 -7.32 -17.08
CA MET A 162 -4.43 -7.82 -15.72
C MET A 162 -5.65 -8.31 -14.95
N LYS A 163 -6.87 -8.18 -15.52
CA LYS A 163 -8.11 -8.59 -14.84
C LYS A 163 -8.11 -10.06 -14.41
N TRP A 164 -7.29 -10.89 -15.06
CA TRP A 164 -7.18 -12.32 -14.75
C TRP A 164 -6.37 -12.61 -13.47
N VAL A 165 -5.46 -11.73 -13.05
CA VAL A 165 -4.60 -11.96 -11.87
C VAL A 165 -5.42 -11.95 -10.57
N PRO A 166 -6.29 -10.96 -10.30
CA PRO A 166 -7.16 -10.99 -9.13
C PRO A 166 -8.19 -12.15 -9.18
N ASN A 167 -8.68 -12.50 -10.38
CA ASN A 167 -9.63 -13.60 -10.55
C ASN A 167 -9.01 -14.98 -10.28
N LEU A 168 -7.74 -15.18 -10.65
CA LEU A 168 -7.00 -16.41 -10.31
C LEU A 168 -6.62 -16.46 -8.84
N GLY A 169 -6.29 -15.33 -8.21
CA GLY A 169 -5.97 -15.29 -6.78
C GLY A 169 -7.18 -15.45 -5.85
N ALA A 170 -8.40 -15.33 -6.37
CA ALA A 170 -9.64 -15.49 -5.62
C ALA A 170 -10.21 -16.93 -5.66
N ILE A 171 -9.66 -17.81 -6.50
CA ILE A 171 -10.02 -19.24 -6.61
C ILE A 171 -8.96 -20.07 -5.89
#